data_AF-A0A4R1WI30-F1
#
_entry.id   AF-A0A4R1WI30-F1
#
_cell.length_a   1.000
_cell.length_b   1.000
_cell.length_c   1.000
_cell.angle_alpha   90.00
_cell.angle_beta   90.00
_cell.angle_gamma   90.00
#
_symmetry.space_group_name_H-M   'P 1'
#
loop_
_entity.id
_entity.type
_entity.pdbx_description
1 polymer ?
#
loop_
_entity_poly.entity_id
_entity_poly.type
_entity_poly.pdbx_seq_one_letter_code
_entity_poly.pdbx_strand_id
1 'polypeptide(L)'
;MTTIKRYQVEQHTACDGWTNTWTEEEGGETTLQTFSSRAEAMAALTEFLEDLRVAVEAGDMAETYHRADFRVRAVRSRAGVEA
;
A
#
# COMPACT_ATOMS: atom_id res chain seq x y z
N MET A 1 -18.08 2.74 -19.55
CA MET A 1 -17.05 2.17 -18.66
C MET A 1 -16.63 3.25 -17.69
N THR A 2 -17.05 3.17 -16.43
CA THR A 2 -16.67 4.15 -15.40
C THR A 2 -15.42 3.63 -14.69
N THR A 3 -14.31 4.35 -14.80
CA THR A 3 -13.09 4.01 -14.05
C THR A 3 -13.14 4.67 -12.68
N ILE A 4 -13.01 3.88 -11.62
CA ILE A 4 -12.95 4.40 -10.25
C ILE A 4 -11.50 4.80 -9.95
N LYS A 5 -11.30 6.01 -9.45
CA LYS A 5 -9.98 6.47 -9.01
C LYS A 5 -9.72 5.93 -7.60
N ARG A 6 -8.80 4.98 -7.49
CA ARG A 6 -8.30 4.45 -6.22
C ARG A 6 -6.86 4.88 -6.00
N TYR A 7 -6.34 4.63 -4.80
CA TYR A 7 -4.96 4.94 -4.44
C TYR A 7 -4.29 3.69 -3.90
N GLN A 8 -3.01 3.53 -4.17
CA GLN A 8 -2.21 2.43 -3.64
C GLN A 8 -0.91 2.96 -3.06
N VAL A 9 -0.36 2.21 -2.11
CA VAL A 9 0.99 2.43 -1.61
C VAL A 9 1.93 1.59 -2.48
N GLU A 10 2.97 2.21 -3.03
CA GLU A 10 4.01 1.52 -3.77
C GLU A 10 5.32 1.60 -2.99
N GLN A 11 6.05 0.50 -2.95
CA GLN A 11 7.41 0.41 -2.45
C GLN A 11 8.37 0.41 -3.65
N HIS A 12 9.53 1.06 -3.50
CA HIS A 12 10.60 0.97 -4.48
C HIS A 12 11.46 -0.27 -4.22
N THR A 13 11.38 -1.25 -5.13
CA THR A 13 12.18 -2.48 -5.08
C THR A 13 13.28 -2.43 -6.13
N ALA A 14 14.39 -3.13 -5.88
CA ALA A 14 15.54 -3.13 -6.78
C ALA A 14 15.23 -3.73 -8.17
N CYS A 15 14.34 -4.71 -8.22
CA CYS A 15 14.03 -5.44 -9.46
C CYS A 15 12.84 -4.86 -10.23
N ASP A 16 11.77 -4.46 -9.53
CA ASP A 16 10.50 -4.07 -10.15
C ASP A 16 10.24 -2.55 -10.10
N GLY A 17 11.16 -1.80 -9.49
CA GLY A 17 10.98 -0.38 -9.25
C GLY A 17 9.80 -0.12 -8.32
N TRP A 18 8.95 0.84 -8.66
CA TRP A 18 7.78 1.18 -7.85
C TRP A 18 6.63 0.20 -8.08
N THR A 19 6.38 -0.66 -7.12
CA THR A 19 5.31 -1.66 -7.18
C THR A 19 4.49 -1.72 -5.88
N ASN A 20 3.22 -2.10 -5.99
CA ASN A 20 2.38 -2.30 -4.81
C ASN A 20 2.67 -3.67 -4.22
N THR A 21 3.18 -3.69 -3.00
CA THR A 21 3.47 -4.91 -2.24
C THR A 21 2.45 -5.16 -1.14
N TRP A 22 1.47 -4.28 -0.98
CA TRP A 22 0.46 -4.33 0.06
C TRP A 22 -0.72 -5.15 -0.43
N THR A 23 -1.12 -6.13 0.37
CA THR A 23 -2.20 -7.07 0.03
C THR A 23 -3.29 -7.06 1.09
N GLU A 24 -4.53 -7.26 0.66
CA GLU A 24 -5.68 -7.46 1.54
C GLU A 24 -6.37 -8.79 1.20
N GLU A 25 -6.97 -9.42 2.20
CA GLU A 25 -7.78 -10.63 2.00
C GLU A 25 -9.25 -10.23 1.90
N GLU A 26 -9.87 -10.49 0.74
CA GLU A 26 -11.28 -10.23 0.48
C GLU A 26 -11.93 -11.51 -0.04
N GLY A 27 -12.95 -12.02 0.67
CA GLY A 27 -13.69 -13.21 0.23
C GLY A 27 -12.87 -14.50 0.12
N GLY A 28 -11.74 -14.59 0.84
CA GLY A 28 -10.81 -15.74 0.77
C GLY A 28 -9.80 -15.65 -0.37
N GLU A 29 -9.74 -14.53 -1.09
CA GLU A 29 -8.71 -14.23 -2.09
C GLU A 29 -7.80 -13.11 -1.59
N THR A 30 -6.48 -13.26 -1.80
CA THR A 30 -5.51 -12.20 -1.55
C THR A 30 -5.40 -11.30 -2.77
N THR A 31 -5.76 -10.03 -2.62
CA THR A 31 -5.69 -9.02 -3.69
C THR A 31 -4.77 -7.87 -3.29
N LEU A 32 -4.34 -7.05 -4.26
CA LEU A 32 -3.53 -5.87 -3.98
C LEU A 32 -4.39 -4.80 -3.30
N GLN A 33 -3.92 -4.32 -2.15
CA GLN A 33 -4.67 -3.38 -1.35
C GLN A 33 -4.79 -2.03 -2.05
N THR A 34 -6.03 -1.49 -2.10
CA THR A 34 -6.28 -0.15 -2.66
C THR A 34 -7.29 0.67 -1.85
N PHE A 35 -6.99 1.95 -1.70
CA PHE A 35 -7.75 2.91 -0.90
C PHE A 35 -8.68 3.76 -1.76
N SER A 36 -9.76 4.23 -1.15
CA SER A 36 -10.74 5.11 -1.82
C SER A 36 -10.21 6.54 -1.94
N SER A 37 -9.34 6.95 -1.01
CA SER A 37 -8.73 8.29 -1.02
C SER A 37 -7.22 8.28 -0.83
N ARG A 38 -6.57 9.36 -1.29
CA ARG A 38 -5.14 9.58 -1.04
C ARG A 38 -4.83 9.74 0.45
N ALA A 39 -5.77 10.32 1.20
CA ALA A 39 -5.62 10.55 2.63
C ALA A 39 -5.59 9.23 3.39
N GLU A 40 -6.49 8.30 3.07
CA GLU A 40 -6.49 6.94 3.63
C GLU A 40 -5.18 6.21 3.33
N ALA A 41 -4.73 6.20 2.08
CA ALA A 41 -3.47 5.57 1.69
C ALA A 41 -2.26 6.20 2.42
N MET A 42 -2.28 7.51 2.65
CA MET A 42 -1.22 8.20 3.38
C MET A 42 -1.26 7.89 4.88
N ALA A 43 -2.45 7.80 5.47
CA ALA A 43 -2.63 7.42 6.87
C ALA A 43 -2.12 6.01 7.11
N ALA A 44 -2.53 5.04 6.27
CA ALA A 44 -2.06 3.67 6.35
C ALA A 44 -0.54 3.55 6.20
N LEU A 45 0.06 4.29 5.25
CA LEU A 45 1.52 4.34 5.11
C LEU A 45 2.22 4.96 6.34
N THR A 46 1.59 5.96 6.97
CA THR A 46 2.17 6.60 8.16
C THR A 46 2.14 5.66 9.35
N GLU A 47 1.00 5.00 9.59
CA GLU A 47 0.82 3.99 10.64
C GLU A 47 1.82 2.84 10.48
N PHE A 48 1.95 2.27 9.28
CA PHE A 48 2.93 1.22 9.00
C PHE A 48 4.38 1.63 9.32
N LEU A 49 4.78 2.85 8.98
CA LEU A 49 6.13 3.33 9.29
C LEU A 49 6.34 3.58 10.78
N GLU A 50 5.28 3.97 11.50
CA GLU A 50 5.30 4.11 12.95
C GLU A 50 5.43 2.74 13.64
N ASP A 51 4.68 1.74 13.18
CA ASP A 51 4.77 0.36 13.68
C ASP A 51 6.17 -0.22 13.48
N LEU A 52 6.77 -0.01 12.31
CA LEU A 52 8.16 -0.41 12.06
C LEU A 52 9.15 0.31 12.99
N ARG A 53 8.93 1.60 13.25
CA ARG A 53 9.77 2.37 14.18
C ARG A 53 9.68 1.78 15.58
N VAL A 54 8.48 1.45 16.05
CA VAL A 54 8.24 0.83 17.35
C VAL A 54 8.89 -0.55 17.42
N ALA A 55 8.78 -1.38 16.36
CA ALA A 55 9.41 -2.70 16.30
C ALA A 55 10.95 -2.62 16.36
N VAL A 56 11.56 -1.63 15.70
CA VAL A 56 13.00 -1.38 15.80
C VAL A 56 13.41 -0.91 17.20
N GLU A 57 12.63 0.00 17.81
CA GLU A 57 12.88 0.46 19.19
C GLU A 57 12.73 -0.66 20.23
N ALA A 58 11.81 -1.61 19.99
CA ALA A 58 11.62 -2.79 20.82
C ALA A 58 12.71 -3.86 20.62
N GLY A 59 13.51 -3.77 19.55
CA GLY A 59 14.52 -4.75 19.19
C GLY A 59 13.99 -5.96 18.43
N ASP A 60 12.73 -5.94 18.00
CA ASP A 60 12.10 -6.99 17.18
C ASP A 60 12.59 -6.94 15.72
N MET A 61 13.06 -5.76 15.29
CA MET A 61 13.67 -5.55 13.97
C MET A 61 15.01 -4.83 14.10
N ALA A 62 15.98 -5.22 13.26
CA ALA A 62 17.30 -4.59 13.23
C ALA A 62 17.29 -3.23 12.51
N GLU A 63 16.46 -3.08 11.47
CA GLU A 63 16.46 -1.92 10.60
C GLU A 63 15.02 -1.57 10.16
N THR A 64 14.77 -0.29 9.88
CA THR A 64 13.50 0.21 9.35
C THR A 64 13.63 0.56 7.87
N TYR A 65 12.50 0.65 7.17
CA TYR A 65 12.47 1.23 5.83
C TYR A 65 12.42 2.76 5.89
N HIS A 66 12.98 3.43 4.88
CA HIS A 66 12.88 4.89 4.81
C HIS A 66 11.55 5.31 4.22
N ARG A 67 10.98 6.40 4.71
CA ARG A 67 9.77 7.02 4.11
C ARG A 67 9.94 7.27 2.60
N ALA A 68 11.17 7.54 2.16
CA ALA A 68 11.50 7.77 0.75
C ALA A 68 11.36 6.51 -0.13
N ASP A 69 11.33 5.32 0.47
CA ASP A 69 11.15 4.05 -0.24
C ASP A 69 9.68 3.80 -0.58
N PHE A 70 8.77 4.66 -0.13
CA PHE A 70 7.33 4.51 -0.35
C PHE A 70 6.71 5.74 -1.02
N ARG A 71 5.71 5.51 -1.87
CA ARG A 71 4.88 6.58 -2.44
C ARG A 71 3.42 6.17 -2.52
N VAL A 72 2.53 7.16 -2.47
CA VAL A 72 1.10 6.96 -2.76
C VAL A 72 0.83 7.33 -4.21
N ARG A 73 0.26 6.41 -4.98
CA ARG A 73 -0.04 6.60 -6.40
C ARG A 73 -1.53 6.36 -6.68
N ALA A 74 -2.12 7.20 -7.53
CA ALA A 74 -3.49 6.99 -8.01
C ALA A 74 -3.51 5.90 -9.10
N VAL A 75 -4.44 4.96 -8.98
CA VAL A 75 -4.67 3.88 -9.93
C VAL A 75 -6.12 3.88 -10.41
N ARG A 76 -6.33 3.33 -11.60
CA ARG A 76 -7.67 3.15 -12.16
C ARG A 76 -8.10 1.73 -11.82
N SER A 77 -9.15 1.59 -11.02
CA SER A 77 -9.82 0.30 -10.84
C SER A 77 -10.97 0.18 -11.83
N ARG A 78 -11.10 -1.00 -12.44
CA ARG A 78 -12.22 -1.32 -13.33
C ARG A 78 -13.38 -1.77 -12.44
N ALA A 79 -14.45 -0.98 -12.41
CA ALA A 79 -15.72 -1.47 -11.88
C ALA A 79 -16.18 -2.67 -12.72
N GLY A 80 -16.45 -3.80 -12.07
CA GLY A 80 -16.90 -5.03 -12.71
C GLY A 80 -18.14 -4.81 -13.57
N VAL A 81 -18.20 -5.53 -14.70
CA VAL A 81 -19.42 -5.68 -15.50
C VAL A 81 -20.30 -6.65 -14.73
N GLU A 82 -21.44 -6.17 -14.20
CA GLU A 82 -22.51 -7.07 -13.79
C GLU A 82 -23.04 -7.79 -15.04
N ALA A 83 -23.06 -9.11 -14.99
CA ALA A 83 -23.68 -9.98 -16.00
C ALA A 83 -25.14 -10.25 -15.62
#